data_AF-A0A0Q9TTH6-F1
#
_entry.id   AF-A0A0Q9TTH6-F1
#
_cell.length_a   1.000
_cell.length_b   1.000
_cell.length_c   1.000
_cell.angle_alpha   90.00
_cell.angle_beta   90.00
_cell.angle_gamma   90.00
#
_symmetry.space_group_name_H-M   'P 1'
#
loop_
_entity.id
_entity.type
_entity.pdbx_description
1 polymer ?
#
loop_
_entity_poly.entity_id
_entity_poly.type
_entity_poly.pdbx_seq_one_letter_code
_entity_poly.pdbx_strand_id
1 'polypeptide(L)'
;MTDHDLHVDDAELLARLRRIADTVDPVPEDVVELGRAAFELRHTDAILMTMAAEALSGADLRAAGDQGSSRLHVFEHDGVSIEVEVTARGEFARAVGIVDDSSGADLSGAHVSVETTSSSMTVDLEGGRFTVERVPLRLARIVLERSGERLMVTPWFDVG
;
A
#
# COMPACT_ATOMS: atom_id res chain seq x y z
N MET A 1 -2.79 -21.01 -1.83
CA MET A 1 -3.57 -21.55 -2.97
C MET A 1 -2.56 -22.26 -3.86
N THR A 2 -2.43 -23.57 -3.66
CA THR A 2 -1.36 -24.39 -4.27
C THR A 2 -1.52 -24.42 -5.78
N ASP A 3 -0.43 -24.05 -6.45
CA ASP A 3 -0.20 -24.16 -7.88
C ASP A 3 -0.56 -25.58 -8.32
N HIS A 4 -1.71 -25.73 -8.97
CA HIS A 4 -2.03 -26.95 -9.68
C HIS A 4 -1.22 -26.85 -10.96
N ASP A 5 -0.02 -27.46 -10.98
CA ASP A 5 0.78 -27.63 -12.18
C ASP A 5 -0.13 -28.23 -13.25
N LEU A 6 -0.66 -27.37 -14.12
CA LEU A 6 -1.56 -27.76 -15.19
C LEU A 6 -0.81 -28.78 -16.05
N HIS A 7 -1.39 -29.96 -16.23
CA HIS A 7 -0.81 -30.96 -17.10
C HIS A 7 -0.61 -30.34 -18.49
N VAL A 8 0.50 -30.66 -19.18
CA VAL A 8 0.86 -30.02 -20.46
C VAL A 8 -0.30 -30.06 -21.49
N ASP A 9 -1.08 -31.13 -21.47
CA ASP A 9 -2.25 -31.31 -22.34
C ASP A 9 -3.39 -30.33 -22.02
N ASP A 10 -3.58 -30.00 -20.73
CA ASP A 10 -4.59 -29.02 -20.28
C ASP A 10 -4.18 -27.60 -20.69
N ALA A 11 -2.88 -27.28 -20.61
CA ALA A 11 -2.37 -25.99 -21.07
C ALA A 11 -2.55 -25.81 -22.60
N GLU A 12 -2.31 -26.86 -23.40
CA GLU A 12 -2.54 -26.83 -24.84
C GLU A 12 -4.03 -26.65 -25.18
N LEU A 13 -4.91 -27.38 -24.47
CA LEU A 13 -6.36 -27.26 -24.62
C LEU A 13 -6.84 -25.84 -24.27
N LEU A 14 -6.40 -25.28 -23.14
CA LEU A 14 -6.76 -23.93 -22.70
C LEU A 14 -6.27 -22.87 -23.69
N ALA A 15 -5.04 -23.02 -24.23
CA ALA A 15 -4.54 -22.11 -25.25
C ALA A 15 -5.39 -22.16 -26.54
N ARG A 16 -5.88 -23.35 -26.93
CA ARG A 16 -6.77 -23.49 -28.08
C ARG A 16 -8.15 -22.89 -27.82
N LEU A 17 -8.72 -23.09 -26.63
CA LEU A 17 -10.00 -22.50 -26.24
C LEU A 17 -9.91 -20.97 -26.18
N ARG A 18 -8.82 -20.42 -25.63
CA ARG A 18 -8.56 -18.98 -25.60
C ARG A 18 -8.59 -18.36 -26.99
N ARG A 19 -7.90 -18.97 -27.98
CA ARG A 19 -7.94 -18.48 -29.37
C ARG A 19 -9.35 -18.42 -29.96
N ILE A 20 -10.19 -19.39 -29.62
CA ILE A 20 -11.60 -19.41 -30.06
C ILE A 20 -12.38 -18.30 -29.37
N ALA A 21 -12.23 -18.15 -28.04
CA ALA A 21 -12.89 -17.10 -27.27
C ALA A 21 -12.50 -15.71 -27.78
N ASP A 22 -11.21 -15.46 -28.00
CA ASP A 22 -10.68 -14.19 -28.51
C ASP A 22 -11.26 -13.80 -29.89
N THR A 23 -11.79 -14.76 -30.66
CA THR A 23 -12.38 -14.53 -31.99
C THR A 23 -13.91 -14.47 -31.95
N VAL A 24 -14.55 -15.36 -31.20
CA VAL A 24 -16.01 -15.54 -31.20
C VAL A 24 -16.69 -14.59 -30.21
N ASP A 25 -16.05 -14.34 -29.07
CA ASP A 25 -16.56 -13.50 -27.99
C ASP A 25 -15.40 -12.66 -27.41
N PRO A 26 -14.85 -11.72 -28.20
CA PRO A 26 -13.79 -10.85 -27.73
C PRO A 26 -14.31 -9.98 -26.58
N VAL A 27 -13.48 -9.80 -25.54
CA VAL A 27 -13.81 -8.88 -24.44
C VAL A 27 -13.98 -7.47 -25.03
N PRO A 28 -15.15 -6.84 -24.86
CA PRO A 28 -15.36 -5.48 -25.32
C PRO A 28 -14.37 -4.49 -24.69
N GLU A 29 -13.89 -3.52 -25.47
CA GLU A 29 -12.88 -2.56 -25.02
C GLU A 29 -13.35 -1.72 -23.82
N ASP A 30 -14.62 -1.37 -23.80
CA ASP A 30 -15.28 -0.64 -22.70
C ASP A 30 -15.27 -1.43 -21.38
N VAL A 31 -15.35 -2.77 -21.41
CA VAL A 31 -15.23 -3.62 -20.22
C VAL A 31 -13.79 -3.59 -19.67
N VAL A 32 -12.78 -3.58 -20.55
CA VAL A 32 -11.37 -3.48 -20.13
C VAL A 32 -11.09 -2.11 -19.51
N GLU A 33 -11.56 -1.05 -20.15
CA GLU A 33 -11.40 0.32 -19.64
C GLU A 33 -12.17 0.53 -18.32
N LEU A 34 -13.38 -0.01 -18.20
CA LEU A 34 -14.13 0.02 -16.93
C LEU A 34 -13.42 -0.77 -15.83
N GLY A 35 -12.82 -1.92 -16.15
CA GLY A 35 -12.01 -2.69 -15.22
C GLY A 35 -10.81 -1.90 -14.71
N ARG A 36 -10.08 -1.22 -15.60
CA ARG A 36 -8.98 -0.32 -15.23
C ARG A 36 -9.45 0.82 -14.33
N ALA A 37 -10.51 1.51 -14.71
CA ALA A 37 -11.09 2.59 -13.92
C ALA A 37 -11.52 2.11 -12.52
N ALA A 38 -12.08 0.90 -12.41
CA ALA A 38 -12.43 0.31 -11.11
C ALA A 38 -11.21 0.05 -10.21
N PHE A 39 -10.06 -0.35 -10.77
CA PHE A 39 -8.81 -0.49 -10.01
C PHE A 39 -8.21 0.87 -9.61
N GLU A 40 -8.39 1.91 -10.42
CA GLU A 40 -8.03 3.28 -10.05
C GLU A 40 -8.86 3.80 -8.87
N LEU A 41 -10.15 3.44 -8.81
CA LEU A 41 -11.01 3.79 -7.68
C LEU A 41 -10.51 3.27 -6.33
N ARG A 42 -9.78 2.14 -6.31
CA ARG A 42 -9.12 1.60 -5.09
C ARG A 42 -8.10 2.58 -4.49
N HIS A 43 -7.65 3.56 -5.27
CA HIS A 43 -6.65 4.55 -4.88
C HIS A 43 -7.15 6.00 -5.06
N THR A 44 -8.46 6.25 -5.25
CA THR A 44 -9.00 7.62 -5.41
C THR A 44 -8.59 8.54 -4.25
N ASP A 45 -8.49 8.02 -3.04
CA ASP A 45 -8.02 8.78 -1.88
C ASP A 45 -6.62 9.37 -2.11
N ALA A 46 -5.73 8.67 -2.82
CA ALA A 46 -4.39 9.18 -3.12
C ALA A 46 -4.43 10.39 -4.07
N ILE A 47 -5.37 10.41 -5.02
CA ILE A 47 -5.59 11.54 -5.93
C ILE A 47 -6.07 12.76 -5.14
N LEU A 48 -7.05 12.57 -4.25
CA LEU A 48 -7.54 13.64 -3.37
C LEU A 48 -6.44 14.17 -2.44
N MET A 49 -5.60 13.28 -1.89
CA MET A 49 -4.50 13.69 -1.04
C MET A 49 -3.35 14.37 -1.80
N THR A 50 -3.23 14.15 -3.10
CA THR A 50 -2.29 14.90 -3.93
C THR A 50 -2.69 16.38 -3.98
N MET A 51 -3.99 16.67 -4.16
CA MET A 51 -4.52 18.04 -4.09
C MET A 51 -4.36 18.66 -2.70
N ALA A 52 -4.57 17.88 -1.64
CA ALA A 52 -4.32 18.34 -0.27
C ALA A 52 -2.83 18.64 -0.03
N ALA A 53 -1.93 17.78 -0.47
CA ALA A 53 -0.49 17.97 -0.36
C ALA A 53 -0.03 19.24 -1.09
N GLU A 54 -0.57 19.53 -2.27
CA GLU A 54 -0.30 20.78 -3.01
C GLU A 54 -0.79 22.02 -2.24
N ALA A 55 -1.99 21.95 -1.64
CA ALA A 55 -2.53 23.03 -0.81
C ALA A 55 -1.69 23.28 0.46
N LEU A 56 -1.21 22.20 1.11
CA LEU A 56 -0.28 22.26 2.24
C LEU A 56 1.09 22.80 1.83
N SER A 57 1.55 22.52 0.60
CA SER A 57 2.82 23.04 0.08
C SER A 57 2.79 24.54 -0.22
N GLY A 58 1.60 25.10 -0.53
CA GLY A 58 1.41 26.54 -0.72
C GLY A 58 1.23 27.33 0.58
N ALA A 59 0.84 26.66 1.66
CA ALA A 59 0.86 27.20 3.01
C ALA A 59 2.24 26.92 3.60
N ASP A 60 3.15 27.88 3.45
CA ASP A 60 4.50 27.91 4.02
C ASP A 60 4.44 27.89 5.57
N LEU A 61 3.97 26.78 6.14
CA LEU A 61 4.04 26.45 7.56
C LEU A 61 5.48 26.03 7.80
N ARG A 62 6.27 27.07 8.03
CA ARG A 62 7.59 27.03 8.64
C ARG A 62 7.54 26.15 9.90
N ALA A 63 7.74 24.85 9.74
CA ALA A 63 8.37 24.04 10.77
C ALA A 63 9.84 24.49 10.83
N ALA A 64 10.04 25.59 11.56
CA ALA A 64 11.36 26.08 11.90
C ALA A 64 12.08 24.99 12.68
N GLY A 65 13.09 24.39 12.03
CA GLY A 65 14.26 23.78 12.65
C GLY A 65 14.01 22.69 13.69
N ASP A 66 14.14 21.44 13.26
CA ASP A 66 15.00 20.54 14.03
C ASP A 66 15.75 19.62 13.07
N GLN A 67 17.08 19.62 13.17
CA GLN A 67 17.89 18.64 12.47
C GLN A 67 17.70 17.30 13.20
N GLY A 68 16.72 16.51 12.74
CA GLY A 68 16.43 15.18 13.27
C GLY A 68 15.15 15.07 14.09
N SER A 69 14.06 15.74 13.69
CA SER A 69 12.76 15.51 14.32
C SER A 69 12.30 14.06 14.09
N SER A 70 12.15 13.32 15.18
CA SER A 70 11.47 12.02 15.20
C SER A 70 10.02 12.22 15.66
N ARG A 71 9.05 11.66 14.94
CA ARG A 71 7.62 11.70 15.28
C ARG A 71 7.07 10.29 15.40
N LEU A 72 6.35 10.03 16.48
CA LEU A 72 5.63 8.78 16.69
C LEU A 72 4.17 8.97 16.29
N HIS A 73 3.68 8.11 15.41
CA HIS A 73 2.28 8.01 15.04
C HIS A 73 1.74 6.67 15.54
N VAL A 74 0.55 6.69 16.14
CA VAL A 74 -0.13 5.51 16.66
C VAL A 74 -1.49 5.43 16.01
N PHE A 75 -1.81 4.27 15.45
CA PHE A 75 -3.08 3.98 14.81
C PHE A 75 -3.65 2.71 15.43
N GLU A 76 -4.96 2.66 15.60
CA GLU A 76 -5.66 1.50 16.14
C GLU A 76 -6.98 1.31 15.37
N HIS A 77 -7.25 0.08 14.95
CA HIS A 77 -8.51 -0.29 14.29
C HIS A 77 -8.77 -1.79 14.44
N ASP A 78 -9.99 -2.16 14.84
CA ASP A 78 -10.48 -3.55 14.90
C ASP A 78 -9.52 -4.54 15.58
N GLY A 79 -8.87 -4.09 16.66
CA GLY A 79 -7.95 -4.91 17.46
C GLY A 79 -6.52 -4.96 16.94
N VAL A 80 -6.24 -4.37 15.78
CA VAL A 80 -4.89 -4.18 15.23
C VAL A 80 -4.41 -2.77 15.56
N SER A 81 -3.16 -2.65 16.01
CA SER A 81 -2.49 -1.37 16.24
C SER A 81 -1.20 -1.29 15.45
N ILE A 82 -0.88 -0.09 14.96
CA ILE A 82 0.37 0.23 14.28
C ILE A 82 0.98 1.45 14.97
N GLU A 83 2.12 1.25 15.59
CA GLU A 83 3.00 2.31 16.08
C GLU A 83 4.11 2.51 15.05
N VAL A 84 4.30 3.73 14.56
CA VAL A 84 5.36 4.05 13.61
C VAL A 84 6.12 5.29 14.05
N GLU A 85 7.42 5.12 14.25
CA GLU A 85 8.36 6.21 14.46
C GLU A 85 8.97 6.61 13.11
N VAL A 86 8.82 7.88 12.76
CA VAL A 86 9.35 8.49 11.55
C VAL A 86 10.45 9.46 11.92
N THR A 87 11.67 9.19 11.45
CA THR A 87 12.83 10.05 11.66
C THR A 87 13.28 10.69 10.34
N ALA A 88 13.14 12.00 10.21
CA ALA A 88 13.61 12.74 9.04
C ALA A 88 15.14 12.80 8.97
N ARG A 89 15.72 12.54 7.80
CA ARG A 89 17.17 12.55 7.49
C ARG A 89 17.41 13.13 6.09
N GLY A 90 17.64 14.44 6.02
CA GLY A 90 17.82 15.14 4.74
C GLY A 90 16.50 15.22 3.98
N GLU A 91 16.46 14.72 2.74
CA GLU A 91 15.27 14.76 1.87
C GLU A 91 14.31 13.57 2.08
N PHE A 92 14.67 12.61 2.94
CA PHE A 92 13.88 11.42 3.19
C PHE A 92 13.76 11.14 4.69
N ALA A 93 12.78 10.34 5.08
CA ALA A 93 12.66 9.78 6.40
C ALA A 93 12.94 8.28 6.43
N ARG A 94 13.24 7.80 7.63
CA ARG A 94 13.22 6.38 7.98
C ARG A 94 11.99 6.14 8.84
N ALA A 95 11.14 5.20 8.44
CA ALA A 95 9.98 4.77 9.22
C ALA A 95 10.27 3.40 9.84
N VAL A 96 10.16 3.29 11.15
CA VAL A 96 10.27 2.04 11.90
C VAL A 96 8.96 1.84 12.62
N GLY A 97 8.31 0.70 12.42
CA GLY A 97 7.03 0.45 13.07
C GLY A 97 6.89 -0.93 13.67
N ILE A 98 5.95 -1.02 14.60
CA ILE A 98 5.50 -2.21 15.27
C ILE A 98 4.00 -2.34 15.01
N VAL A 99 3.59 -3.56 14.68
CA VAL A 99 2.21 -3.98 14.49
C VAL A 99 1.90 -4.96 15.61
N ASP A 100 0.85 -4.67 16.36
CA ASP A 100 0.31 -5.58 17.38
C ASP A 100 -1.14 -5.93 17.05
N ASP A 101 -1.53 -7.18 17.31
CA ASP A 101 -2.89 -7.66 17.09
C ASP A 101 -3.44 -8.28 18.38
N SER A 102 -4.29 -7.50 19.05
CA SER A 102 -4.95 -7.89 20.30
C SER A 102 -6.02 -8.98 20.11
N SER A 103 -6.45 -9.25 18.87
CA SER A 103 -7.37 -10.35 18.55
C SER A 103 -6.67 -11.72 18.56
N GLY A 104 -5.33 -11.73 18.52
CA GLY A 104 -4.51 -12.94 18.48
C GLY A 104 -4.43 -13.58 17.09
N ALA A 105 -4.73 -12.83 16.02
CA ALA A 105 -4.53 -13.35 14.67
C ALA A 105 -3.04 -13.53 14.37
N ASP A 106 -2.73 -14.59 13.62
CA ASP A 106 -1.37 -14.83 13.17
C ASP A 106 -1.01 -13.88 12.02
N LEU A 107 -0.12 -12.92 12.30
CA LEU A 107 0.41 -11.98 11.31
C LEU A 107 1.52 -12.56 10.42
N SER A 108 1.79 -13.88 10.51
CA SER A 108 2.75 -14.54 9.62
C SER A 108 2.35 -14.36 8.16
N GLY A 109 3.31 -13.91 7.34
CA GLY A 109 3.12 -13.62 5.93
C GLY A 109 2.34 -12.33 5.64
N ALA A 110 2.15 -11.46 6.65
CA ALA A 110 1.67 -10.10 6.42
C ALA A 110 2.79 -9.22 5.87
N HIS A 111 2.42 -8.23 5.06
CA HIS A 111 3.31 -7.21 4.53
C HIS A 111 2.73 -5.82 4.79
N VAL A 112 3.64 -4.85 4.88
CA VAL A 112 3.32 -3.44 5.10
C VAL A 112 3.69 -2.66 3.86
N SER A 113 2.73 -1.92 3.33
CA SER A 113 2.96 -0.93 2.27
C SER A 113 2.88 0.48 2.83
N VAL A 114 3.95 1.25 2.66
CA VAL A 114 3.94 2.70 2.87
C VAL A 114 3.61 3.36 1.54
N GLU A 115 2.38 3.85 1.43
CA GLU A 115 1.87 4.52 0.24
C GLU A 115 2.02 6.03 0.41
N THR A 116 2.66 6.67 -0.57
CA THR A 116 2.65 8.12 -0.74
C THR A 116 1.76 8.48 -1.93
N THR A 117 1.57 9.76 -2.18
CA THR A 117 0.85 10.23 -3.38
C THR A 117 1.56 9.89 -4.71
N SER A 118 2.85 9.53 -4.69
CA SER A 118 3.64 9.28 -5.91
C SER A 118 4.32 7.91 -5.97
N SER A 119 4.35 7.16 -4.87
CA SER A 119 5.07 5.90 -4.76
C SER A 119 4.47 5.00 -3.69
N SER A 120 4.69 3.70 -3.83
CA SER A 120 4.39 2.72 -2.78
C SER A 120 5.62 1.86 -2.53
N MET A 121 5.91 1.59 -1.25
CA MET A 121 7.03 0.78 -0.80
C MET A 121 6.50 -0.34 0.07
N THR A 122 6.70 -1.59 -0.34
CA THR A 122 6.23 -2.77 0.39
C THR A 122 7.40 -3.49 1.06
N VAL A 123 7.23 -3.87 2.32
CA VAL A 123 8.17 -4.65 3.10
C VAL A 123 7.45 -5.76 3.86
N ASP A 124 8.12 -6.89 4.08
CA ASP A 124 7.58 -7.97 4.89
C ASP A 124 7.51 -7.55 6.37
N LEU A 125 6.50 -8.06 7.08
CA LEU A 125 6.39 -7.87 8.51
C LEU A 125 7.16 -8.97 9.25
N GLU A 126 8.28 -8.60 9.88
CA GLU A 126 9.15 -9.53 10.59
C GLU A 126 8.84 -9.51 12.09
N GLY A 127 8.08 -10.49 12.58
CA GLY A 127 7.77 -10.60 14.01
C GLY A 127 7.00 -9.39 14.55
N GLY A 128 6.08 -8.85 13.76
CA GLY A 128 5.34 -7.63 14.09
C GLY A 128 6.12 -6.34 13.82
N ARG A 129 7.37 -6.40 13.34
CA ARG A 129 8.18 -5.20 13.08
C ARG A 129 8.40 -4.98 11.59
N PHE A 130 8.40 -3.72 11.18
CA PHE A 130 8.81 -3.34 9.82
C PHE A 130 9.75 -2.13 9.86
N THR A 131 10.51 -1.96 8.78
CA THR A 131 11.36 -0.78 8.57
C THR A 131 11.34 -0.40 7.10
N VAL A 132 11.01 0.85 6.82
CA VAL A 132 11.05 1.42 5.47
C VAL A 132 12.05 2.55 5.47
N GLU A 133 13.07 2.40 4.63
CA GLU A 133 14.08 3.43 4.40
C GLU A 133 13.66 4.35 3.25
N ARG A 134 14.19 5.57 3.25
CA ARG A 134 14.02 6.55 2.17
C ARG A 134 12.55 6.90 1.86
N VAL A 135 11.71 7.02 2.89
CA VAL A 135 10.32 7.48 2.74
C VAL A 135 10.34 8.98 2.35
N PRO A 136 9.66 9.40 1.26
CA PRO A 136 9.55 10.81 0.92
C PRO A 136 8.90 11.63 2.05
N LEU A 137 9.43 12.82 2.34
CA LEU A 137 8.88 13.75 3.34
C LEU A 137 7.59 14.43 2.86
N ARG A 138 6.52 13.65 2.73
CA ARG A 138 5.18 14.10 2.32
C ARG A 138 4.12 13.27 3.06
N LEU A 139 2.85 13.56 2.77
CA LEU A 139 1.75 12.72 3.22
C LEU A 139 1.93 11.27 2.77
N ALA A 140 1.85 10.37 3.74
CA ALA A 140 1.88 8.93 3.53
C ALA A 140 0.75 8.25 4.32
N ARG A 141 0.41 7.01 3.94
CA ARG A 141 -0.43 6.12 4.73
C ARG A 141 0.20 4.73 4.78
N ILE A 142 -0.14 3.97 5.80
CA ILE A 142 0.29 2.59 5.96
C ILE A 142 -0.88 1.68 5.63
N VAL A 143 -0.60 0.66 4.82
CA VAL A 143 -1.52 -0.42 4.48
C VAL A 143 -0.91 -1.73 4.98
N LEU A 144 -1.61 -2.39 5.88
CA LEU A 144 -1.28 -3.73 6.34
C LEU A 144 -2.14 -4.74 5.58
N GLU A 145 -1.49 -5.66 4.88
CA GLU A 145 -2.14 -6.68 4.07
C GLU A 145 -1.61 -8.07 4.43
N ARG A 146 -2.48 -9.08 4.31
CA ARG A 146 -2.13 -10.50 4.48
C ARG A 146 -2.90 -11.33 3.49
N SER A 147 -2.19 -12.16 2.71
CA SER A 147 -2.82 -13.04 1.69
C SER A 147 -3.79 -12.33 0.73
N GLY A 148 -3.56 -11.04 0.43
CA GLY A 148 -4.43 -10.22 -0.43
C GLY A 148 -5.59 -9.52 0.29
N GLU A 149 -5.79 -9.78 1.58
CA GLU A 149 -6.77 -9.09 2.42
C GLU A 149 -6.13 -7.89 3.14
N ARG A 150 -6.81 -6.75 3.14
CA ARG A 150 -6.38 -5.56 3.89
C ARG A 150 -6.85 -5.67 5.32
N LEU A 151 -5.89 -5.84 6.24
CA LEU A 151 -6.16 -5.90 7.67
C LEU A 151 -6.33 -4.50 8.26
N MET A 152 -5.54 -3.53 7.79
CA MET A 152 -5.63 -2.15 8.25
C MET A 152 -5.18 -1.16 7.19
N VAL A 153 -5.85 -0.01 7.12
CA VAL A 153 -5.41 1.16 6.35
C VAL A 153 -5.43 2.36 7.28
N THR A 154 -4.28 2.99 7.50
CA THR A 154 -4.21 4.19 8.32
C THR A 154 -4.78 5.40 7.55
N PRO A 155 -5.26 6.43 8.25
CA PRO A 155 -5.37 7.75 7.66
C PRO A 155 -4.02 8.22 7.09
N TRP A 156 -4.07 9.20 6.20
CA TRP A 156 -2.87 9.88 5.73
C TRP A 156 -2.29 10.73 6.87
N PHE A 157 -0.96 10.65 7.04
CA PHE A 157 -0.22 11.39 8.05
C PHE A 157 1.03 12.02 7.43
N ASP A 158 1.52 13.07 8.08
CA ASP A 158 2.72 13.77 7.63
C ASP A 158 3.99 13.05 8.11
N VAL A 159 4.92 12.83 7.18
CA VAL A 159 6.22 12.18 7.40
C VAL A 159 7.32 13.21 7.72
N GLY A 160 7.07 14.51 7.51
CA GLY A 160 8.02 15.62 7.72
C GLY A 160 7.54 16.71 8.66
#